data_AF-A0A1J9PIH9-F1
#
_entry.id   AF-A0A1J9PIH9-F1
#
_cell.length_a   1.000
_cell.length_b   1.000
_cell.length_c   1.000
_cell.angle_alpha   90.00
_cell.angle_beta   90.00
_cell.angle_gamma   90.00
#
_symmetry.space_group_name_H-M   'P 1'
#
loop_
_entity.id
_entity.type
_entity.pdbx_description
1 polymer ?
#
loop_
_entity_poly.entity_id
_entity_poly.type
_entity_poly.pdbx_seq_one_letter_code
_entity_poly.pdbx_strand_id
1 'polypeptide(L)'
;MNGIVSRSCYRQLLKEPLRTNSLPAFLLPAFSLPHHCQPFSTSTPTQSRIGSAPLSIPSEVSLKFIELPKAKNSTPRLGKDIPTTAVEVTGPLGTMTLTLPSFSTLNFDPESRKATVEVQDAEVTHQRAMWGTLRSHLKNYVLGVSEGHTCIIKLVGVGFRAMIEPKAVTIPEPEYPGQQYVSLKVGYAHPIELGIPFGVKASTPQPTTILLEGINKEVVTQFAAEIRAWRKPEPYKGKGIFVNGETIKLKAKKIK
;
A
#
# COMPACT_ATOMS: atom_id res chain seq x y z
N MET A 1 -18.25 45.28 7.13
CA MET A 1 -16.84 45.23 7.56
C MET A 1 -16.74 44.10 8.60
N ASN A 2 -16.49 42.88 8.13
CA ASN A 2 -16.43 41.69 9.00
C ASN A 2 -14.96 41.37 9.30
N GLY A 3 -14.52 41.69 10.51
CA GLY A 3 -13.21 41.34 11.03
C GLY A 3 -13.23 39.97 11.67
N ILE A 4 -12.53 39.02 11.05
CA ILE A 4 -12.23 37.70 11.61
C ILE A 4 -11.20 37.90 12.73
N VAL A 5 -11.60 37.66 13.98
CA VAL A 5 -10.67 37.63 15.12
C VAL A 5 -10.19 36.19 15.33
N SER A 6 -8.88 36.03 15.25
CA SER A 6 -8.10 34.81 15.43
C SER A 6 -8.37 34.12 16.78
N ARG A 7 -8.45 32.77 16.75
CA ARG A 7 -8.56 31.86 17.91
C ARG A 7 -7.36 31.93 18.89
N SER A 8 -6.35 32.77 18.65
CA SER A 8 -5.14 32.83 19.48
C SER A 8 -5.28 33.66 20.76
N CYS A 9 -6.21 34.60 20.86
CA CYS A 9 -6.34 35.44 22.07
C CYS A 9 -6.97 34.70 23.27
N TYR A 10 -7.72 33.62 23.04
CA TYR A 10 -8.42 32.93 24.12
C TYR A 10 -7.49 32.13 25.07
N ARG A 11 -6.26 31.82 24.64
CA ARG A 11 -5.30 31.08 25.47
C ARG A 11 -4.46 31.95 26.40
N GLN A 12 -4.44 33.27 26.23
CA GLN A 12 -3.62 34.16 27.06
C GLN A 12 -4.32 34.58 28.37
N LEU A 13 -5.65 34.49 28.46
CA LEU A 13 -6.40 34.90 29.67
C LEU A 13 -6.42 33.84 30.78
N LEU A 14 -5.90 32.63 30.54
CA LEU A 14 -5.87 31.55 31.54
C LEU A 14 -4.58 31.52 32.38
N LYS A 15 -3.75 32.57 32.30
CA LYS A 15 -2.43 32.63 32.97
C LYS A 15 -2.29 33.69 34.06
N GLU A 16 -3.39 34.26 34.55
CA GLU A 16 -3.34 35.08 35.76
C GLU A 16 -4.05 34.37 36.92
N PRO A 17 -3.36 34.11 38.05
CA PRO A 17 -4.06 33.75 39.28
C PRO A 17 -4.60 35.06 39.84
N LEU A 18 -5.91 35.17 40.08
CA LEU A 18 -6.50 35.86 41.24
C LEU A 18 -8.01 36.07 41.11
N ARG A 19 -8.65 35.99 42.29
CA ARG A 19 -9.92 36.60 42.72
C ARG A 19 -11.20 35.82 42.45
N THR A 20 -11.67 35.22 43.54
CA THR A 20 -13.03 34.81 43.87
C THR A 20 -14.01 35.97 43.72
N ASN A 21 -14.51 36.22 42.51
CA ASN A 21 -15.73 37.01 42.32
C ASN A 21 -16.81 36.06 41.79
N SER A 22 -17.84 35.84 42.60
CA SER A 22 -19.02 35.07 42.23
C SER A 22 -19.70 35.75 41.03
N LEU A 23 -19.71 35.07 39.88
CA LEU A 23 -20.35 35.56 38.68
C LEU A 23 -21.88 35.64 38.90
N PRO A 24 -22.54 36.72 38.48
CA PRO A 24 -23.98 36.87 38.65
C PRO A 24 -24.74 35.86 37.79
N ALA A 25 -25.77 35.24 38.36
CA ALA A 25 -26.47 34.08 37.80
C ALA A 25 -27.09 34.31 36.40
N PHE A 26 -27.36 35.56 36.02
CA PHE A 26 -27.92 35.89 34.70
C PHE A 26 -26.92 35.76 33.54
N LEU A 27 -25.61 35.65 33.82
CA LEU A 27 -24.57 35.44 32.80
C LEU A 27 -24.24 33.95 32.57
N LEU A 28 -24.75 33.04 33.41
CA LEU A 28 -24.55 31.59 33.29
C LEU A 28 -24.87 31.00 31.90
N PRO A 29 -25.95 31.38 31.19
CA PRO A 29 -26.24 30.80 29.87
C PRO A 29 -25.30 31.28 28.75
N ALA A 30 -24.54 32.36 28.95
CA ALA A 30 -23.52 32.81 28.00
C ALA A 30 -22.17 32.09 28.19
N PHE A 31 -21.94 31.54 29.38
CA PHE A 31 -20.74 30.78 29.76
C PHE A 31 -20.96 29.27 29.82
N SER A 32 -22.18 28.79 29.52
CA SER A 32 -22.41 27.36 29.34
C SER A 32 -21.58 26.90 28.14
N LEU A 33 -20.61 26.03 28.39
CA LEU A 33 -19.88 25.27 27.36
C LEU A 33 -20.90 24.81 26.32
N PRO A 34 -20.66 25.00 25.00
CA PRO A 34 -21.59 24.51 24.00
C PRO A 34 -21.82 23.04 24.30
N HIS A 35 -23.09 22.69 24.59
CA HIS A 35 -23.48 21.30 24.83
C HIS A 35 -22.89 20.49 23.69
N HIS A 36 -21.99 19.57 24.07
CA HIS A 36 -21.34 18.63 23.18
C HIS A 36 -22.40 18.14 22.20
N CYS A 37 -22.27 18.51 20.92
CA CYS A 37 -23.20 18.08 19.89
C CYS A 37 -23.35 16.57 20.05
N GLN A 38 -24.55 16.12 20.43
CA GLN A 38 -24.86 14.71 20.51
C GLN A 38 -24.65 14.17 19.09
N PRO A 39 -23.73 13.22 18.89
CA PRO A 39 -23.54 12.66 17.58
C PRO A 39 -24.88 12.10 17.10
N PHE A 40 -25.27 12.40 15.86
CA PHE A 40 -26.49 11.88 15.23
C PHE A 40 -26.54 10.34 15.19
N SER A 41 -25.41 9.69 15.51
CA SER A 41 -25.29 8.24 15.66
C SER A 41 -24.95 7.88 17.10
N THR A 42 -25.68 6.91 17.65
CA THR A 42 -25.37 6.25 18.92
C THR A 42 -24.31 5.15 18.77
N SER A 43 -23.85 4.87 17.54
CA SER A 43 -22.77 3.91 17.31
C SER A 43 -21.46 4.45 17.87
N THR A 44 -20.75 3.63 18.65
CA THR A 44 -19.37 3.94 19.03
C THR A 44 -18.51 4.12 17.77
N PRO A 45 -17.55 5.05 17.76
CA PRO A 45 -16.63 5.21 16.63
C PRO A 45 -15.89 3.89 16.41
N THR A 46 -16.21 3.22 15.31
CA THR A 46 -15.62 1.91 14.99
C THR A 46 -14.19 2.09 14.48
N GLN A 47 -13.25 1.46 15.17
CA GLN A 47 -11.85 1.35 14.75
C GLN A 47 -11.72 0.57 13.43
N SER A 48 -10.55 0.66 12.78
CA SER A 48 -10.28 -0.10 11.55
C SER A 48 -10.24 -1.59 11.85
N ARG A 49 -11.21 -2.37 11.35
CA ARG A 49 -11.27 -3.83 11.53
C ARG A 49 -10.04 -4.56 10.97
N ILE A 50 -9.42 -4.01 9.92
CA ILE A 50 -8.21 -4.57 9.31
C ILE A 50 -6.97 -4.16 10.12
N GLY A 51 -6.89 -2.89 10.52
CA GLY A 51 -5.77 -2.36 11.30
C GLY A 51 -5.67 -2.97 12.69
N SER A 52 -6.79 -3.13 13.38
CA SER A 52 -6.85 -3.68 14.74
C SER A 52 -6.63 -5.20 14.80
N ALA A 53 -6.70 -5.89 13.66
CA ALA A 53 -6.53 -7.33 13.61
C ALA A 53 -5.04 -7.71 13.72
N PRO A 54 -4.63 -8.48 14.75
CA PRO A 54 -3.25 -8.90 14.93
C PRO A 54 -2.77 -9.74 13.73
N LEU A 55 -1.47 -9.71 13.50
CA LEU A 55 -0.81 -10.47 12.46
C LEU A 55 0.06 -11.56 13.08
N SER A 56 -0.27 -12.83 12.77
CA SER A 56 0.55 -13.97 13.17
C SER A 56 1.82 -14.04 12.33
N ILE A 57 2.98 -14.08 12.98
CA ILE A 57 4.28 -14.14 12.31
C ILE A 57 4.80 -15.58 12.39
N PRO A 58 5.14 -16.21 11.25
CA PRO A 58 5.72 -17.55 11.24
C PRO A 58 7.12 -17.54 11.88
N SER A 59 7.57 -18.69 12.38
CA SER A 59 8.86 -18.84 13.09
C SER A 59 10.08 -18.44 12.27
N GLU A 60 9.97 -18.51 10.96
CA GLU A 60 11.05 -18.26 10.01
C GLU A 60 11.29 -16.77 9.76
N VAL A 61 10.34 -15.92 10.17
CA VAL A 61 10.36 -14.48 9.88
C VAL A 61 10.72 -13.69 11.13
N SER A 62 11.67 -12.77 11.01
CA SER A 62 12.07 -11.87 12.09
C SER A 62 11.82 -10.41 11.74
N LEU A 63 11.41 -9.62 12.75
CA LEU A 63 11.17 -8.19 12.62
C LEU A 63 12.26 -7.41 13.35
N LYS A 64 12.91 -6.48 12.65
CA LYS A 64 13.84 -5.52 13.24
C LYS A 64 13.30 -4.12 13.08
N PHE A 65 13.37 -3.34 14.15
CA PHE A 65 12.94 -1.95 14.18
C PHE A 65 14.17 -1.05 14.03
N ILE A 66 14.16 -0.21 13.00
CA ILE A 66 15.22 0.74 12.69
C ILE A 66 14.63 2.14 12.84
N GLU A 67 15.17 2.95 13.75
CA GLU A 67 14.80 4.36 13.81
C GLU A 67 15.50 5.13 12.69
N LEU A 68 14.72 5.87 11.90
CA LEU A 68 15.27 6.67 10.80
C LEU A 68 15.79 8.01 11.34
N PRO A 69 16.95 8.50 10.84
CA PRO A 69 17.45 9.80 11.24
C PRO A 69 16.48 10.90 10.82
N LYS A 70 16.08 11.75 11.77
CA LYS A 70 15.24 12.92 11.48
C LYS A 70 16.00 13.86 10.54
N ALA A 71 15.46 14.07 9.34
CA ALA A 71 16.07 14.96 8.35
C ALA A 71 16.15 16.39 8.91
N LYS A 72 17.38 16.90 9.13
CA LYS A 72 17.64 18.23 9.70
C LYS A 72 17.14 19.39 8.82
N ASN A 73 16.91 19.13 7.53
CA ASN A 73 16.43 20.11 6.53
C ASN A 73 15.02 19.78 6.04
N SER A 74 14.09 19.41 6.94
CA SER A 74 12.69 19.26 6.55
C SER A 74 12.16 20.62 6.08
N THR A 75 12.08 20.80 4.76
CA THR A 75 11.34 21.91 4.21
C THR A 75 9.89 21.78 4.70
N PRO A 76 9.17 22.88 4.97
CA PRO A 76 7.76 22.84 5.43
C PRO A 76 6.79 22.21 4.41
N ARG A 77 7.30 21.74 3.26
CA ARG A 77 6.59 20.99 2.23
C ARG A 77 6.60 19.47 2.45
N LEU A 78 7.37 18.96 3.42
CA LEU A 78 7.30 17.55 3.79
C LEU A 78 5.91 17.32 4.41
N GLY A 79 5.09 16.54 3.72
CA GLY A 79 3.68 16.32 4.07
C GLY A 79 3.49 15.71 5.46
N LYS A 80 2.23 15.47 5.81
CA LYS A 80 1.79 14.94 7.12
C LYS A 80 2.44 13.60 7.52
N ASP A 81 3.10 12.93 6.57
CA ASP A 81 3.61 11.56 6.68
C ASP A 81 5.13 11.53 6.67
N ILE A 82 5.74 12.01 7.76
CA ILE A 82 7.19 11.95 7.92
C ILE A 82 7.55 10.57 8.47
N PRO A 83 8.32 9.75 7.73
CA PRO A 83 8.73 8.44 8.21
C PRO A 83 9.71 8.61 9.38
N THR A 84 9.41 7.96 10.51
CA THR A 84 10.24 8.03 11.73
C THR A 84 10.86 6.68 12.04
N THR A 85 10.15 5.60 11.75
CA THR A 85 10.58 4.23 12.03
C THR A 85 10.52 3.43 10.74
N ALA A 86 11.46 2.53 10.53
CA ALA A 86 11.43 1.52 9.49
C ALA A 86 11.41 0.13 10.14
N VAL A 87 10.63 -0.77 9.56
CA VAL A 87 10.51 -2.16 10.01
C VAL A 87 11.13 -3.02 8.92
N GLU A 88 12.24 -3.67 9.24
CA GLU A 88 12.88 -4.64 8.38
C GLU A 88 12.31 -6.03 8.70
N VAL A 89 11.66 -6.62 7.70
CA VAL A 89 11.09 -7.97 7.73
C VAL A 89 12.09 -8.89 7.03
N THR A 90 12.70 -9.81 7.76
CA THR A 90 13.64 -10.79 7.20
C THR A 90 13.04 -12.18 7.23
N GLY A 91 13.28 -12.96 6.17
CA GLY A 91 12.80 -14.34 6.06
C GLY A 91 13.68 -15.16 5.12
N PRO A 92 13.25 -16.39 4.77
CA PRO A 92 14.04 -17.31 3.97
C PRO A 92 14.32 -16.81 2.54
N LEU A 93 13.38 -16.10 1.91
CA LEU A 93 13.52 -15.64 0.52
C LEU A 93 14.31 -14.32 0.41
N GLY A 94 14.40 -13.54 1.48
CA GLY A 94 15.10 -12.26 1.49
C GLY A 94 14.63 -11.30 2.57
N THR A 95 14.87 -10.01 2.35
CA THR A 95 14.52 -8.94 3.29
C THR A 95 13.68 -7.86 2.62
N MET A 96 12.76 -7.27 3.39
CA MET A 96 11.92 -6.16 2.95
C MET A 96 11.83 -5.09 4.04
N THR A 97 11.86 -3.83 3.62
CA THR A 97 11.80 -2.69 4.55
C THR A 97 10.49 -1.94 4.38
N LEU A 98 9.70 -1.82 5.45
CA LEU A 98 8.48 -1.02 5.51
C LEU A 98 8.75 0.26 6.28
N THR A 99 8.50 1.42 5.68
CA THR A 99 8.58 2.70 6.38
C THR A 99 7.27 3.02 7.09
N LEU A 100 7.37 3.42 8.36
CA LEU A 100 6.25 3.81 9.21
C LEU A 100 6.27 5.33 9.44
N PRO A 101 5.13 6.02 9.22
CA PRO A 101 4.98 7.42 9.59
C PRO A 101 5.04 7.61 11.11
N SER A 102 5.35 8.85 11.54
CA SER A 102 5.50 9.23 12.95
C SER A 102 4.31 8.91 13.86
N PHE A 103 3.10 8.84 13.30
CA PHE A 103 1.86 8.59 14.04
C PHE A 103 1.51 7.11 14.18
N SER A 104 2.25 6.20 13.53
CA SER A 104 1.99 4.75 13.61
C SER A 104 3.08 4.05 14.39
N THR A 105 2.69 3.15 15.27
CA THR A 105 3.57 2.27 16.04
C THR A 105 3.25 0.82 15.70
N LEU A 106 4.27 -0.05 15.78
CA LEU A 106 4.09 -1.48 15.58
C LEU A 106 4.60 -2.17 16.85
N ASN A 107 3.68 -2.83 17.56
CA ASN A 107 3.98 -3.62 18.74
C ASN A 107 4.11 -5.10 18.34
N PHE A 108 5.25 -5.71 18.66
CA PHE A 108 5.49 -7.13 18.44
C PHE A 108 5.57 -7.84 19.78
N ASP A 109 4.67 -8.80 20.01
CA ASP A 109 4.69 -9.66 21.18
C ASP A 109 5.45 -10.96 20.85
N PRO A 110 6.64 -11.19 21.43
CA PRO A 110 7.47 -12.35 21.13
C PRO A 110 6.87 -13.67 21.66
N GLU A 111 6.05 -13.64 22.71
CA GLU A 111 5.49 -14.86 23.31
C GLU A 111 4.35 -15.42 22.45
N SER A 112 3.41 -14.56 22.05
CA SER A 112 2.29 -14.96 21.20
C SER A 112 2.60 -14.93 19.70
N ARG A 113 3.78 -14.40 19.31
CA ARG A 113 4.22 -14.16 17.92
C ARG A 113 3.20 -13.40 17.08
N LYS A 114 2.59 -12.39 17.70
CA LYS A 114 1.62 -11.51 17.07
C LYS A 114 2.19 -10.10 16.97
N ALA A 115 2.06 -9.51 15.79
CA ALA A 115 2.30 -8.09 15.57
C ALA A 115 0.97 -7.34 15.50
N THR A 116 0.85 -6.26 16.25
CA THR A 116 -0.26 -5.31 16.17
C THR A 116 0.25 -3.97 15.67
N VAL A 117 -0.47 -3.38 14.70
CA VAL A 117 -0.22 -2.01 14.25
C VAL A 117 -1.16 -1.12 15.04
N GLU A 118 -0.63 -0.02 15.56
CA GLU A 118 -1.37 0.98 16.33
C GLU A 118 -1.13 2.37 15.73
N VAL A 119 -2.07 3.27 15.99
CA VAL A 119 -2.05 4.63 15.48
C VAL A 119 -2.43 5.58 16.61
N GLN A 120 -1.78 6.74 16.67
CA GLN A 120 -1.95 7.73 17.75
C GLN A 120 -3.40 8.20 17.91
N ASP A 121 -4.01 8.72 16.84
CA ASP A 121 -5.36 9.29 16.83
C ASP A 121 -6.25 8.60 15.81
N ALA A 122 -7.08 7.66 16.28
CA ALA A 122 -8.04 6.96 15.44
C ALA A 122 -9.15 7.89 14.89
N GLU A 123 -9.38 9.06 15.47
CA GLU A 123 -10.37 10.05 14.99
C GLU A 123 -9.93 10.79 13.73
N VAL A 124 -8.62 10.88 13.48
CA VAL A 124 -8.09 11.52 12.28
C VAL A 124 -8.27 10.57 11.09
N THR A 125 -9.07 10.98 10.11
CA THR A 125 -9.41 10.17 8.92
C THR A 125 -8.18 9.62 8.20
N HIS A 126 -7.15 10.45 8.05
CA HIS A 126 -5.88 10.08 7.42
C HIS A 126 -5.17 8.94 8.18
N GLN A 127 -5.04 9.10 9.50
CA GLN A 127 -4.40 8.13 10.39
C GLN A 127 -5.17 6.80 10.39
N ARG A 128 -6.50 6.86 10.43
CA ARG A 128 -7.39 5.69 10.33
C ARG A 128 -7.24 4.94 9.00
N ALA A 129 -7.11 5.67 7.88
CA ALA A 129 -6.87 5.07 6.57
C ALA A 129 -5.51 4.38 6.52
N MET A 130 -4.45 5.05 7.00
CA MET A 130 -3.09 4.51 7.05
C MET A 130 -2.96 3.30 7.96
N TRP A 131 -3.75 3.21 9.01
CA TRP A 131 -3.76 2.06 9.91
C TRP A 131 -4.00 0.74 9.16
N GLY A 132 -5.03 0.71 8.31
CA GLY A 132 -5.38 -0.48 7.53
C GLY A 132 -4.37 -0.78 6.43
N THR A 133 -3.83 0.24 5.77
CA THR A 133 -2.85 0.07 4.69
C THR A 133 -1.55 -0.52 5.23
N LEU A 134 -0.98 0.06 6.30
CA LEU A 134 0.28 -0.40 6.89
C LEU A 134 0.19 -1.86 7.34
N ARG A 135 -0.91 -2.23 8.00
CA ARG A 135 -1.17 -3.62 8.39
C ARG A 135 -1.23 -4.54 7.18
N SER A 136 -1.86 -4.11 6.09
CA SER A 136 -1.94 -4.89 4.85
C SER A 136 -0.57 -5.04 4.16
N HIS A 137 0.23 -3.98 4.10
CA HIS A 137 1.59 -4.05 3.55
C HIS A 137 2.47 -4.98 4.38
N LEU A 138 2.43 -4.86 5.72
CA LEU A 138 3.16 -5.75 6.62
C LEU A 138 2.77 -7.21 6.39
N LYS A 139 1.47 -7.51 6.25
CA LYS A 139 1.01 -8.86 5.89
C LYS A 139 1.61 -9.35 4.58
N ASN A 140 1.58 -8.51 3.55
CA ASN A 140 2.12 -8.87 2.24
C ASN A 140 3.63 -9.10 2.31
N TYR A 141 4.37 -8.34 3.13
CA TYR A 141 5.81 -8.50 3.30
C TYR A 141 6.14 -9.79 4.04
N VAL A 142 5.45 -10.09 5.14
CA VAL A 142 5.64 -11.35 5.89
C VAL A 142 5.39 -12.56 4.97
N LEU A 143 4.27 -12.58 4.25
CA LEU A 143 3.98 -13.65 3.28
C LEU A 143 4.98 -13.67 2.11
N GLY A 144 5.45 -12.50 1.69
CA GLY A 144 6.40 -12.36 0.59
C GLY A 144 7.78 -12.92 0.91
N VAL A 145 8.29 -12.69 2.12
CA VAL A 145 9.60 -13.23 2.54
C VAL A 145 9.54 -14.70 2.93
N SER A 146 8.36 -15.22 3.32
CA SER A 146 8.18 -16.63 3.70
C SER A 146 7.84 -17.52 2.50
N GLU A 147 6.74 -17.23 1.80
CA GLU A 147 6.20 -18.06 0.72
C GLU A 147 6.54 -17.48 -0.66
N GLY A 148 6.64 -16.16 -0.77
CA GLY A 148 6.76 -15.45 -2.05
C GLY A 148 5.40 -15.21 -2.70
N HIS A 149 5.32 -14.19 -3.55
CA HIS A 149 4.13 -13.89 -4.34
C HIS A 149 4.29 -14.44 -5.74
N THR A 150 3.24 -15.10 -6.22
CA THR A 150 3.17 -15.61 -7.59
C THR A 150 2.07 -14.89 -8.35
N CYS A 151 2.31 -14.66 -9.65
CA CYS A 151 1.36 -14.06 -10.56
C CYS A 151 1.37 -14.84 -11.87
N ILE A 152 0.22 -15.42 -12.20
CA ILE A 152 0.07 -16.26 -13.39
C ILE A 152 -0.56 -15.42 -14.49
N ILE A 153 0.14 -15.30 -15.62
CA ILE A 153 -0.33 -14.58 -16.80
C ILE A 153 -0.62 -15.58 -17.90
N LYS A 154 -1.85 -15.56 -18.43
CA LYS A 154 -2.30 -16.44 -19.51
C LYS A 154 -2.50 -15.64 -20.80
N LEU A 155 -1.92 -16.15 -21.88
CA LEU A 155 -2.06 -15.60 -23.22
C LEU A 155 -3.14 -16.36 -23.97
N VAL A 156 -4.17 -15.65 -24.43
CA VAL A 156 -5.25 -16.22 -25.24
C VAL A 156 -5.23 -15.59 -26.62
N GLY A 157 -4.94 -16.39 -27.64
CA GLY A 157 -4.91 -15.94 -29.02
C GLY A 157 -4.13 -16.91 -29.90
N VAL A 158 -4.50 -16.98 -31.17
CA VAL A 158 -3.76 -17.77 -32.16
C VAL A 158 -2.41 -17.09 -32.40
N GLY A 159 -1.33 -17.86 -32.31
CA GLY A 159 0.04 -17.36 -32.46
C GLY A 159 0.58 -16.57 -31.27
N PHE A 160 -0.18 -16.49 -30.16
CA PHE A 160 0.26 -15.79 -28.96
C PHE A 160 1.21 -16.67 -28.16
N ARG A 161 2.41 -16.15 -27.88
CA ARG A 161 3.41 -16.85 -27.07
C ARG A 161 4.36 -15.89 -26.38
N ALA A 162 4.90 -16.32 -25.25
CA ALA A 162 5.96 -15.66 -24.51
C ALA A 162 7.20 -16.55 -24.43
N MET A 163 8.35 -15.91 -24.41
CA MET A 163 9.65 -16.53 -24.18
C MET A 163 10.44 -15.65 -23.20
N ILE A 164 11.36 -16.25 -22.47
CA ILE A 164 12.27 -15.52 -21.59
C ILE A 164 13.64 -15.55 -22.24
N GLU A 165 14.15 -14.37 -22.55
CA GLU A 165 15.40 -14.18 -23.28
C GLU A 165 16.42 -13.47 -22.39
N PRO A 166 17.71 -13.84 -22.45
CA PRO A 166 18.75 -13.23 -21.62
C PRO A 166 19.18 -11.84 -22.10
N LYS A 167 18.82 -11.46 -23.34
CA LYS A 167 19.14 -10.17 -23.95
C LYS A 167 17.95 -9.70 -24.77
N ALA A 168 17.71 -8.40 -24.78
CA ALA A 168 16.76 -7.76 -25.67
C ALA A 168 17.47 -7.23 -26.91
N VAL A 169 16.79 -7.25 -28.06
CA VAL A 169 17.25 -6.61 -29.31
C VAL A 169 16.86 -5.14 -29.33
N THR A 170 15.74 -4.80 -28.68
CA THR A 170 15.10 -3.47 -28.74
C THR A 170 15.56 -2.55 -27.59
N ILE A 171 15.99 -3.12 -26.47
CA ILE A 171 16.45 -2.38 -25.29
C ILE A 171 17.98 -2.50 -25.22
N PRO A 172 18.73 -1.43 -25.54
CA PRO A 172 20.19 -1.49 -25.65
C PRO A 172 20.91 -1.51 -24.30
N GLU A 173 20.29 -0.98 -23.23
CA GLU A 173 20.91 -0.86 -21.91
C GLU A 173 20.10 -1.63 -20.84
N PRO A 174 20.70 -2.63 -20.19
CA PRO A 174 20.07 -3.29 -19.04
C PRO A 174 20.13 -2.38 -17.82
N GLU A 175 19.05 -2.33 -17.04
CA GLU A 175 18.98 -1.58 -15.78
C GLU A 175 19.93 -2.15 -14.71
N TYR A 176 20.16 -3.48 -14.75
CA TYR A 176 21.07 -4.18 -13.85
C TYR A 176 21.77 -5.35 -14.55
N PRO A 177 22.97 -5.77 -14.07
CA PRO A 177 23.73 -6.84 -14.72
C PRO A 177 22.96 -8.18 -14.67
N GLY A 178 22.83 -8.83 -15.83
CA GLY A 178 22.13 -10.11 -15.96
C GLY A 178 20.60 -10.00 -15.98
N GLN A 179 20.06 -8.83 -16.25
CA GLN A 179 18.61 -8.65 -16.44
C GLN A 179 18.08 -9.55 -17.56
N GLN A 180 17.00 -10.27 -17.25
CA GLN A 180 16.28 -11.10 -18.20
C GLN A 180 15.10 -10.31 -18.80
N TYR A 181 14.65 -10.72 -19.98
CA TYR A 181 13.60 -10.05 -20.73
C TYR A 181 12.47 -11.02 -21.07
N VAL A 182 11.23 -10.56 -20.95
CA VAL A 182 10.05 -11.28 -21.44
C VAL A 182 9.79 -10.84 -22.88
N SER A 183 10.01 -11.74 -23.83
CA SER A 183 9.75 -11.57 -25.25
C SER A 183 8.34 -12.08 -25.59
N LEU A 184 7.46 -11.17 -26.00
CA LEU A 184 6.05 -11.43 -26.29
C LEU A 184 5.81 -11.36 -27.80
N LYS A 185 5.20 -12.40 -28.35
CA LYS A 185 4.61 -12.40 -29.69
C LYS A 185 3.10 -12.43 -29.56
N VAL A 186 2.46 -11.26 -29.58
CA VAL A 186 1.01 -11.07 -29.38
C VAL A 186 0.32 -10.39 -30.57
N GLY A 187 0.83 -10.65 -31.79
CA GLY A 187 0.22 -10.18 -33.05
C GLY A 187 0.72 -8.81 -33.54
N TYR A 188 1.80 -8.29 -32.95
CA TYR A 188 2.53 -7.14 -33.48
C TYR A 188 3.57 -7.58 -34.52
N ALA A 189 4.03 -6.64 -35.36
CA ALA A 189 5.00 -6.92 -36.42
C ALA A 189 6.39 -7.31 -35.87
N HIS A 190 6.82 -6.70 -34.76
CA HIS A 190 8.05 -7.01 -34.04
C HIS A 190 7.73 -7.66 -32.67
N PRO A 191 8.66 -8.46 -32.10
CA PRO A 191 8.51 -8.97 -30.74
C PRO A 191 8.56 -7.81 -29.74
N ILE A 192 7.73 -7.89 -28.69
CA ILE A 192 7.74 -6.93 -27.59
C ILE A 192 8.59 -7.50 -26.47
N GLU A 193 9.69 -6.83 -26.14
CA GLU A 193 10.62 -7.25 -25.10
C GLU A 193 10.45 -6.36 -23.87
N LEU A 194 10.27 -6.96 -22.70
CA LEU A 194 10.10 -6.23 -21.44
C LEU A 194 11.14 -6.68 -20.43
N GLY A 195 11.90 -5.73 -19.87
CA GLY A 195 12.88 -5.99 -18.82
C GLY A 195 12.19 -6.45 -17.55
N ILE A 196 12.61 -7.59 -17.02
CA ILE A 196 12.11 -8.07 -15.73
C ILE A 196 12.69 -7.16 -14.64
N PRO A 197 11.88 -6.65 -13.69
CA PRO A 197 12.38 -5.79 -12.62
C PRO A 197 13.21 -6.59 -11.61
N PHE A 198 14.08 -5.89 -10.88
CA PHE A 198 14.94 -6.50 -9.88
C PHE A 198 14.16 -7.25 -8.79
N GLY A 199 14.62 -8.45 -8.45
CA GLY A 199 13.99 -9.29 -7.42
C GLY A 199 12.73 -10.04 -7.88
N VAL A 200 12.36 -9.94 -9.16
CA VAL A 200 11.31 -10.76 -9.78
C VAL A 200 11.96 -11.81 -10.68
N LYS A 201 11.46 -13.04 -10.60
CA LYS A 201 11.82 -14.15 -11.47
C LYS A 201 10.64 -14.45 -12.37
N ALA A 202 10.87 -14.48 -13.68
CA ALA A 202 9.89 -14.98 -14.63
C ALA A 202 10.23 -16.42 -15.02
N SER A 203 9.21 -17.23 -15.25
CA SER A 203 9.33 -18.54 -15.90
C SER A 203 8.20 -18.74 -16.91
N THR A 204 8.42 -19.54 -17.93
CA THR A 204 7.44 -19.86 -18.98
C THR A 204 7.20 -21.37 -19.02
N PRO A 205 6.40 -21.93 -18.08
CA PRO A 205 6.12 -23.36 -18.07
C PRO A 205 5.42 -23.85 -19.34
N GLN A 206 4.64 -22.97 -19.96
CA GLN A 206 4.04 -23.19 -21.27
C GLN A 206 4.29 -21.93 -22.12
N PRO A 207 4.37 -22.05 -23.45
CA PRO A 207 4.54 -20.87 -24.31
C PRO A 207 3.39 -19.87 -24.17
N THR A 208 2.20 -20.31 -23.74
CA THR A 208 1.02 -19.47 -23.51
C THR A 208 0.85 -19.01 -22.06
N THR A 209 1.75 -19.38 -21.15
CA THR A 209 1.62 -19.10 -19.72
C THR A 209 2.94 -18.58 -19.16
N ILE A 210 2.92 -17.40 -18.56
CA ILE A 210 4.05 -16.82 -17.83
C ILE A 210 3.74 -16.92 -16.33
N LEU A 211 4.71 -17.37 -15.56
CA LEU A 211 4.67 -17.39 -14.10
C LEU A 211 5.70 -16.38 -13.60
N LEU A 212 5.22 -15.33 -12.94
CA LEU A 212 6.06 -14.37 -12.24
C LEU A 212 6.11 -14.72 -10.76
N GLU A 213 7.29 -14.74 -10.19
CA GLU A 213 7.56 -15.02 -8.78
C GLU A 213 8.40 -13.89 -8.20
N GLY A 214 8.09 -13.44 -6.99
CA GLY A 214 8.89 -12.42 -6.33
C GLY A 214 8.46 -12.14 -4.91
N ILE A 215 9.34 -11.49 -4.15
CA ILE A 215 9.14 -11.20 -2.72
C ILE A 215 8.18 -10.00 -2.55
N ASN A 216 8.29 -8.99 -3.42
CA ASN A 216 7.45 -7.80 -3.36
C ASN A 216 6.23 -7.93 -4.27
N LYS A 217 5.04 -8.07 -3.64
CA LYS A 217 3.76 -8.15 -4.34
C LYS A 217 3.49 -6.97 -5.27
N GLU A 218 3.87 -5.76 -4.87
CA GLU A 218 3.62 -4.54 -5.65
C GLU A 218 4.38 -4.59 -6.97
N VAL A 219 5.67 -4.91 -6.93
CA VAL A 219 6.53 -5.02 -8.12
C VAL A 219 6.04 -6.15 -9.04
N VAL A 220 5.72 -7.32 -8.49
CA VAL A 220 5.23 -8.47 -9.27
C VAL A 220 3.91 -8.14 -9.98
N THR A 221 2.97 -7.50 -9.28
CA THR A 221 1.66 -7.16 -9.85
C THR A 221 1.72 -5.97 -10.81
N GLN A 222 2.59 -4.99 -10.55
CA GLN A 222 2.86 -3.88 -11.44
C GLN A 222 3.43 -4.37 -12.78
N PHE A 223 4.44 -5.23 -12.73
CA PHE A 223 5.02 -5.81 -13.93
C PHE A 223 4.00 -6.67 -14.71
N ALA A 224 3.15 -7.43 -14.02
CA ALA A 224 2.06 -8.15 -14.65
C ALA A 224 1.04 -7.22 -15.34
N ALA A 225 0.76 -6.05 -14.75
CA ALA A 225 -0.10 -5.04 -15.35
C ALA A 225 0.53 -4.40 -16.60
N GLU A 226 1.85 -4.18 -16.60
CA GLU A 226 2.61 -3.68 -17.74
C GLU A 226 2.58 -4.67 -18.92
N ILE A 227 2.80 -5.96 -18.65
CA ILE A 227 2.65 -7.03 -19.66
C ILE A 227 1.22 -7.02 -20.24
N ARG A 228 0.20 -6.93 -19.38
CA ARG A 228 -1.21 -6.90 -19.80
C ARG A 228 -1.56 -5.67 -20.64
N ALA A 229 -0.90 -4.54 -20.42
CA ALA A 229 -1.19 -3.28 -21.11
C ALA A 229 -1.01 -3.40 -22.63
N TRP A 230 -0.06 -4.20 -23.10
CA TRP A 230 0.20 -4.43 -24.52
C TRP A 230 -0.98 -5.06 -25.26
N ARG A 231 -1.67 -6.02 -24.64
CA ARG A 231 -2.84 -6.66 -25.27
C ARG A 231 -3.91 -7.00 -24.24
N LYS A 232 -4.72 -6.00 -23.89
CA LYS A 232 -5.88 -6.15 -23.02
C LYS A 232 -6.90 -7.17 -23.59
N PRO A 233 -7.59 -7.96 -22.75
CA PRO A 233 -8.64 -8.87 -23.20
C PRO A 233 -9.75 -8.17 -23.97
N GLU A 234 -10.09 -8.70 -25.15
CA GLU A 234 -11.18 -8.16 -25.98
C GLU A 234 -12.54 -8.81 -25.64
N PRO A 235 -13.66 -8.07 -25.75
CA PRO A 235 -14.98 -8.55 -25.31
C PRO A 235 -15.67 -9.50 -26.29
N TYR A 236 -15.11 -9.81 -27.45
CA TYR A 236 -15.80 -10.66 -28.46
C TYR A 236 -15.27 -12.09 -28.49
N LYS A 237 -13.96 -12.28 -28.69
CA LYS A 237 -13.33 -13.60 -28.72
C LYS A 237 -12.47 -13.89 -27.48
N GLY A 238 -12.43 -12.96 -26.51
CA GLY A 238 -11.62 -13.12 -25.30
C GLY A 238 -10.12 -13.19 -25.58
N LYS A 239 -9.65 -12.74 -26.75
CA LYS A 239 -8.22 -12.71 -27.05
C LYS A 239 -7.54 -11.60 -26.24
N GLY A 240 -6.37 -11.90 -25.70
CA GLY A 240 -5.59 -10.97 -24.91
C GLY A 240 -4.84 -11.68 -23.79
N ILE A 241 -4.36 -10.86 -22.86
CA ILE A 241 -3.52 -11.27 -21.74
C ILE A 241 -4.35 -11.19 -20.46
N PHE A 242 -4.47 -12.30 -19.76
CA PHE A 242 -5.22 -12.40 -18.51
C PHE A 242 -4.27 -12.58 -17.33
N VAL A 243 -4.53 -11.90 -16.22
CA VAL A 243 -3.70 -11.95 -15.01
C VAL A 243 -4.48 -12.64 -13.88
N ASN A 244 -3.87 -13.59 -13.19
CA ASN A 244 -4.41 -14.26 -11.99
C ASN A 244 -5.83 -14.84 -12.14
N GLY A 245 -6.15 -15.38 -13.32
CA GLY A 245 -7.48 -15.94 -13.60
C GLY A 245 -8.56 -14.90 -13.86
N GLU A 246 -8.18 -13.67 -14.21
CA GLU A 246 -9.10 -12.67 -14.77
C GLU A 246 -9.95 -13.28 -15.90
N THR A 247 -11.23 -12.91 -15.96
CA THR A 247 -12.15 -13.31 -17.03
C THR A 247 -12.86 -12.10 -17.60
N ILE A 248 -13.24 -12.16 -18.87
CA ILE A 248 -13.98 -11.10 -19.57
C ILE A 248 -15.34 -11.62 -20.01
N LYS A 249 -16.38 -10.79 -19.84
CA LYS A 249 -17.72 -11.10 -20.35
C LYS A 249 -17.74 -10.98 -21.88
N LEU A 250 -18.04 -12.08 -22.55
CA LEU A 250 -18.13 -12.12 -24.01
C LEU A 250 -19.45 -11.53 -24.49
N LYS A 251 -19.38 -10.62 -25.47
CA LYS A 251 -20.53 -10.11 -26.19
C LYS A 251 -20.84 -11.02 -27.36
N ALA A 252 -22.12 -11.38 -27.50
CA ALA A 252 -22.59 -12.07 -28.70
C ALA A 252 -22.35 -11.21 -29.94
N LYS A 253 -21.97 -11.86 -31.04
CA LYS A 253 -21.90 -11.19 -32.33
C LYS A 253 -23.32 -10.78 -32.71
N LYS A 254 -23.50 -9.55 -33.24
CA LYS A 254 -24.74 -9.17 -33.91
C LYS A 254 -24.86 -10.05 -35.16
N ILE A 255 -25.62 -11.14 -35.07
CA ILE A 255 -26.03 -11.92 -36.23
C ILE A 255 -26.96 -11.00 -37.01
N LYS A 256 -26.53 -10.61 -38.21
CA LYS A 256 -27.38 -9.90 -39.17
C LYS A 256 -28.06 -10.94 -40.04
#